data_AF-A0A923DI39-F1
#
_entry.id   AF-A0A923DI39-F1
#
_cell.length_a   1.000
_cell.length_b   1.000
_cell.length_c   1.000
_cell.angle_alpha   90.00
_cell.angle_beta   90.00
_cell.angle_gamma   90.00
#
_symmetry.space_group_name_H-M   'P 1'
#
loop_
_entity.id
_entity.type
_entity.pdbx_description
1 polymer ?
#
loop_
_entity_poly.entity_id
_entity_poly.type
_entity_poly.pdbx_seq_one_letter_code
_entity_poly.pdbx_strand_id
1 'polypeptide(L)'
;MNFGVKERVSAFDKQHGSFVRLEDYLLFEDGAMREVNPMGLLASPPKDNYQRTRLICKYYQRRLDLAVEEFDERKQHFTHHAKVGLRQKNCPPPIAETQEAVTQLKALRAKVKLCQKNLEQAKVAMDACCPNRMAKDEIETTNRQSNEDFLNAIEAIEI
;
A
#
# COMPACT_ATOMS: atom_id res chain seq x y z
N MET A 1 3.29 -32.52 -20.98
CA MET A 1 4.16 -31.42 -21.41
C MET A 1 4.68 -30.72 -20.16
N ASN A 2 5.98 -30.87 -19.84
CA ASN A 2 6.60 -30.12 -18.75
C ASN A 2 6.83 -28.70 -19.25
N PHE A 3 5.88 -27.80 -18.98
CA PHE A 3 6.14 -26.37 -19.17
C PHE A 3 7.33 -25.98 -18.30
N GLY A 4 8.31 -25.31 -18.89
CA GLY A 4 9.46 -24.82 -18.15
C GLY A 4 9.00 -23.91 -17.02
N VAL A 5 9.70 -23.91 -15.89
CA VAL A 5 9.40 -23.06 -14.71
C VAL A 5 9.16 -21.60 -15.12
N LYS A 6 9.94 -21.10 -16.08
CA LYS A 6 9.82 -19.75 -16.66
C LYS A 6 8.49 -19.54 -17.39
N GLU A 7 8.03 -20.51 -18.17
CA GLU A 7 6.76 -20.42 -18.91
C GLU A 7 5.58 -20.42 -17.96
N ARG A 8 5.63 -21.25 -16.90
CA ARG A 8 4.61 -21.29 -15.85
C ARG A 8 4.48 -19.93 -15.14
N VAL A 9 5.61 -19.35 -14.72
CA VAL A 9 5.62 -18.04 -14.05
C VAL A 9 5.17 -16.93 -15.01
N SER A 10 5.64 -16.95 -16.26
CA SER A 10 5.23 -15.95 -17.26
C SER A 10 3.74 -16.02 -17.58
N ALA A 11 3.17 -17.23 -17.67
CA ALA A 11 1.74 -17.41 -17.88
C ALA A 11 0.93 -16.87 -16.70
N PHE A 12 1.39 -17.12 -15.46
CA PHE A 12 0.77 -16.60 -14.26
C PHE A 12 0.81 -15.05 -14.21
N ASP A 13 1.98 -14.45 -14.47
CA ASP A 13 2.14 -13.00 -14.49
C ASP A 13 1.26 -12.34 -15.56
N LYS A 14 1.15 -12.95 -16.74
CA LYS A 14 0.25 -12.48 -17.82
C LYS A 14 -1.22 -12.60 -17.45
N GLN A 15 -1.60 -13.66 -16.73
CA GLN A 15 -2.98 -13.91 -16.32
C GLN A 15 -3.47 -12.87 -15.30
N HIS A 16 -2.62 -12.51 -14.33
CA HIS A 16 -3.02 -11.66 -13.20
C HIS A 16 -2.59 -10.19 -13.35
N GLY A 17 -1.72 -9.88 -14.31
CA GLY A 17 -1.39 -8.52 -14.71
C GLY A 17 -0.37 -7.84 -13.78
N SER A 18 -0.70 -6.63 -13.32
CA SER A 18 0.25 -5.79 -12.57
C SER A 18 0.42 -6.28 -11.13
N PHE A 19 1.67 -6.40 -10.68
CA PHE A 19 2.00 -6.81 -9.32
C PHE A 19 2.79 -5.75 -8.55
N VAL A 20 2.74 -5.86 -7.22
CA VAL A 20 3.64 -5.16 -6.28
C VAL A 20 4.44 -6.17 -5.49
N ARG A 21 5.67 -5.82 -5.15
CA ARG A 21 6.51 -6.63 -4.27
C ARG A 21 6.23 -6.31 -2.80
N LEU A 22 5.94 -7.36 -2.04
CA LEU A 22 5.83 -7.38 -0.59
C LEU A 22 6.84 -8.40 -0.07
N GLU A 23 8.03 -7.92 0.32
CA GLU A 23 9.12 -8.76 0.81
C GLU A 23 9.48 -9.90 -0.17
N ASP A 24 9.11 -11.13 0.17
CA ASP A 24 9.36 -12.37 -0.58
C ASP A 24 8.21 -12.78 -1.51
N TYR A 25 7.14 -11.99 -1.56
CA TYR A 25 5.96 -12.24 -2.39
C TYR A 25 5.68 -11.10 -3.38
N LEU A 26 5.07 -11.46 -4.49
CA LEU A 26 4.45 -10.56 -5.45
C LEU A 26 2.94 -10.69 -5.29
N LEU A 27 2.29 -9.57 -5.01
CA LEU A 27 0.85 -9.47 -4.86
C LEU A 27 0.27 -8.79 -6.10
N PHE A 28 -0.75 -9.39 -6.69
CA PHE A 28 -1.43 -8.89 -7.87
C PHE A 28 -2.69 -8.10 -7.50
N GLU A 29 -3.18 -7.31 -8.46
CA GLU A 29 -4.34 -6.44 -8.30
C GLU A 29 -5.63 -7.18 -7.97
N ASP A 30 -5.77 -8.44 -8.39
CA ASP A 30 -6.92 -9.29 -8.12
C ASP A 30 -6.82 -10.08 -6.80
N GLY A 31 -5.71 -9.93 -6.07
CA GLY A 31 -5.40 -10.66 -4.86
C GLY A 31 -4.70 -12.00 -5.08
N ALA A 32 -4.31 -12.36 -6.32
CA ALA A 32 -3.39 -13.46 -6.55
C ALA A 32 -2.03 -13.14 -5.91
N MET A 33 -1.29 -14.18 -5.53
CA MET A 33 0.04 -14.04 -4.94
C MET A 33 0.99 -15.06 -5.55
N ARG A 34 2.26 -14.68 -5.69
CA ARG A 34 3.33 -15.64 -5.89
C ARG A 34 4.57 -15.29 -5.13
N GLU A 35 5.40 -16.28 -4.83
CA GLU A 35 6.73 -16.01 -4.32
C GLU A 35 7.63 -15.37 -5.39
N VAL A 36 8.60 -14.59 -4.94
CA VAL A 36 9.66 -14.05 -5.80
C VAL A 36 10.51 -15.19 -6.36
N ASN A 37 10.67 -16.28 -5.59
CA ASN A 37 11.29 -17.51 -6.05
C ASN A 37 10.49 -18.12 -7.22
N PRO A 38 11.08 -18.33 -8.41
CA PRO A 38 10.40 -18.93 -9.56
C PRO A 38 9.83 -20.34 -9.31
N MET A 39 10.43 -21.06 -8.35
CA MET A 39 9.98 -22.40 -7.92
C MET A 39 8.98 -22.35 -6.76
N GLY A 40 8.70 -21.16 -6.23
CA GLY A 40 7.84 -20.97 -5.08
C GLY A 40 6.35 -21.11 -5.37
N LEU A 41 5.55 -20.83 -4.35
CA LEU A 41 4.09 -20.96 -4.41
C LEU A 41 3.49 -19.99 -5.42
N LEU A 42 2.56 -20.49 -6.24
CA LEU A 42 1.64 -19.69 -7.05
C LEU A 42 0.24 -19.86 -6.44
N ALA A 43 -0.32 -18.80 -5.90
CA ALA A 43 -1.63 -18.78 -5.27
C ALA A 43 -2.59 -17.94 -6.11
N SER A 44 -3.63 -18.59 -6.64
CA SER A 44 -4.74 -17.89 -7.29
C SER A 44 -5.48 -17.00 -6.27
N PRO A 45 -6.26 -16.01 -6.74
CA PRO A 45 -7.05 -15.14 -5.86
C PRO A 45 -7.92 -15.95 -4.89
N PRO A 46 -8.03 -15.54 -3.62
CA PRO A 46 -8.92 -16.20 -2.67
C PRO A 46 -10.37 -16.24 -3.18
N LYS A 47 -11.05 -17.38 -2.95
CA LYS A 47 -12.48 -17.52 -3.25
C LYS A 47 -13.34 -16.71 -2.28
N ASP A 48 -12.88 -16.55 -1.05
CA ASP A 48 -13.53 -15.70 -0.05
C ASP A 48 -13.39 -14.21 -0.45
N ASN A 49 -14.54 -13.54 -0.56
CA ASN A 49 -14.65 -12.13 -0.92
C ASN A 49 -13.91 -11.24 0.08
N TYR A 50 -14.00 -11.54 1.38
CA TYR A 50 -13.36 -10.72 2.40
C TYR A 50 -11.84 -10.84 2.35
N GLN A 51 -11.31 -12.07 2.30
CA GLN A 51 -9.87 -12.27 2.12
C GLN A 51 -9.34 -11.65 0.83
N ARG A 52 -10.07 -11.81 -0.29
CA ARG A 52 -9.69 -11.22 -1.57
C ARG A 52 -9.65 -9.70 -1.50
N THR A 53 -10.71 -9.05 -1.05
CA THR A 53 -10.76 -7.57 -0.93
C THR A 53 -9.71 -7.03 0.05
N ARG A 54 -9.41 -7.77 1.14
CA ARG A 54 -8.30 -7.45 2.05
C ARG A 54 -6.94 -7.48 1.35
N LEU A 55 -6.69 -8.46 0.49
CA LEU A 55 -5.46 -8.51 -0.31
C LEU A 55 -5.40 -7.38 -1.33
N ILE A 56 -6.51 -7.07 -2.00
CA ILE A 56 -6.61 -5.92 -2.92
C ILE A 56 -6.32 -4.61 -2.20
N CYS A 57 -6.80 -4.43 -0.96
CA CYS A 57 -6.46 -3.27 -0.13
C CYS A 57 -4.95 -3.19 0.13
N LYS A 58 -4.30 -4.32 0.50
CA LYS A 58 -2.85 -4.36 0.68
C LYS A 58 -2.08 -4.01 -0.59
N TYR A 59 -2.56 -4.48 -1.75
CA TYR A 59 -1.98 -4.15 -3.05
C TYR A 59 -1.98 -2.64 -3.30
N TYR A 60 -3.13 -1.98 -3.18
CA TYR A 60 -3.22 -0.54 -3.41
C TYR A 60 -2.52 0.28 -2.34
N GLN A 61 -2.49 -0.19 -1.09
CA GLN A 61 -1.70 0.44 -0.03
C GLN A 61 -0.22 0.45 -0.42
N ARG A 62 0.34 -0.69 -0.84
CA ARG A 62 1.73 -0.75 -1.26
C ARG A 62 2.02 0.10 -2.50
N ARG A 63 1.09 0.16 -3.46
CA ARG A 63 1.22 1.06 -4.62
C ARG A 63 1.23 2.53 -4.21
N LEU A 64 0.40 2.91 -3.24
CA LEU A 64 0.38 4.25 -2.69
C LEU A 64 1.73 4.57 -2.02
N ASP A 65 2.22 3.67 -1.17
CA ASP A 65 3.50 3.86 -0.47
C ASP A 65 4.65 4.07 -1.48
N LEU A 66 4.75 3.22 -2.51
CA LEU A 66 5.75 3.35 -3.56
C LEU A 66 5.62 4.65 -4.36
N ALA A 67 4.38 5.10 -4.64
CA ALA A 67 4.16 6.35 -5.35
C ALA A 67 4.51 7.58 -4.50
N VAL A 68 4.31 7.50 -3.18
CA VAL A 68 4.70 8.55 -2.23
C VAL A 68 6.20 8.60 -2.08
N GLU A 69 6.86 7.45 -1.92
CA GLU A 69 8.32 7.32 -1.85
C GLU A 69 8.97 7.93 -3.10
N GLU A 70 8.52 7.55 -4.30
CA GLU A 70 9.02 8.11 -5.57
C GLU A 70 8.83 9.63 -5.66
N PHE A 71 7.70 10.16 -5.17
CA PHE A 71 7.45 11.60 -5.13
C PHE A 71 8.40 12.31 -4.16
N ASP A 72 8.55 11.77 -2.95
CA ASP A 72 9.36 12.38 -1.89
C ASP A 72 10.85 12.33 -2.24
N GLU A 73 11.35 11.21 -2.77
CA GLU A 73 12.72 11.08 -3.26
C GLU A 73 13.01 12.10 -4.37
N ARG A 74 12.12 12.21 -5.36
CA ARG A 74 12.30 13.15 -6.48
C ARG A 74 12.27 14.60 -6.00
N LYS A 75 11.37 14.94 -5.08
CA LYS A 75 11.27 16.27 -4.47
C LYS A 75 12.50 16.58 -3.63
N GLN A 76 12.99 15.62 -2.84
CA GLN A 76 14.19 15.74 -2.04
C GLN A 76 15.42 15.96 -2.93
N HIS A 77 15.55 15.20 -4.01
CA HIS A 77 16.63 15.35 -4.98
C HIS A 77 16.69 16.77 -5.56
N PHE A 78 15.58 17.28 -6.10
CA PHE A 78 15.54 18.65 -6.65
C PHE A 78 15.83 19.72 -5.59
N THR A 79 15.24 19.60 -4.40
CA THR A 79 15.43 20.59 -3.33
C THR A 79 16.83 20.54 -2.73
N HIS A 80 17.44 19.36 -2.62
CA HIS A 80 18.82 19.20 -2.15
C HIS A 80 19.79 19.87 -3.12
N HIS A 81 19.69 19.59 -4.42
CA HIS A 81 20.55 20.21 -5.43
C HIS A 81 20.42 21.73 -5.45
N ALA A 82 19.20 22.26 -5.39
CA ALA A 82 18.97 23.70 -5.33
C ALA A 82 19.61 24.33 -4.07
N LYS A 83 19.43 23.71 -2.89
CA LYS A 83 20.02 24.19 -1.63
C LYS A 83 21.55 24.15 -1.64
N VAL A 84 22.15 23.10 -2.20
CA VAL A 84 23.60 22.97 -2.34
C VAL A 84 24.13 24.03 -3.30
N GLY A 85 23.48 24.22 -4.45
CA GLY A 85 23.86 25.24 -5.44
C GLY A 85 23.88 26.65 -4.83
N LEU A 86 22.86 27.02 -4.05
CA LEU A 86 22.78 28.31 -3.37
C LEU A 86 23.89 28.56 -2.33
N ARG A 87 24.54 27.51 -1.81
CA ARG A 87 25.64 27.62 -0.85
C ARG A 87 27.02 27.70 -1.51
N GLN A 88 27.11 27.37 -2.80
CA GLN A 88 28.38 27.40 -3.52
C GLN A 88 28.67 28.81 -4.03
N LYS A 89 29.94 29.24 -3.96
CA LYS A 89 30.37 30.57 -4.43
C LYS A 89 30.01 30.84 -5.90
N ASN A 90 29.98 29.80 -6.72
CA ASN A 90 29.73 29.91 -8.15
C ASN A 90 28.25 29.74 -8.52
N CYS A 91 27.36 29.47 -7.55
CA CYS A 91 25.92 29.28 -7.75
C CYS A 91 25.58 28.49 -9.02
N PRO A 92 25.94 27.20 -9.13
CA PRO A 92 25.70 26.42 -10.33
C PRO A 92 24.20 26.39 -10.69
N PRO A 93 23.88 26.24 -11.99
CA PRO A 93 22.49 26.17 -12.41
C PRO A 93 21.77 24.97 -11.79
N PRO A 94 20.42 25.01 -11.68
CA PRO A 94 19.62 23.88 -11.24
C PRO A 94 19.87 22.62 -12.08
N ILE A 95 19.70 21.45 -11.47
CA ILE A 95 19.92 20.14 -12.13
C ILE A 95 18.93 19.84 -13.27
N ALA A 96 17.81 20.55 -13.31
CA ALA A 96 16.81 20.49 -14.36
C ALA A 96 16.15 21.86 -14.50
N GLU A 97 15.59 22.16 -15.67
CA GLU A 97 14.80 23.38 -15.84
C GLU A 97 13.60 23.40 -14.87
N THR A 98 13.30 24.57 -14.30
CA THR A 98 12.23 24.72 -13.30
C THR A 98 10.90 24.16 -13.78
N GLN A 99 10.56 24.42 -15.05
CA GLN A 99 9.30 23.96 -15.62
C GLN A 99 9.25 22.44 -15.77
N GLU A 100 10.37 21.82 -16.14
CA GLU A 100 10.49 20.37 -16.25
C GLU A 100 10.34 19.71 -14.87
N ALA A 101 11.08 20.20 -13.87
CA ALA A 101 11.02 19.68 -12.50
C ALA A 101 9.61 19.78 -11.91
N VAL A 102 8.94 20.91 -12.10
CA VAL A 102 7.55 21.12 -11.67
C VAL A 102 6.59 20.17 -12.40
N THR A 103 6.78 19.95 -13.70
CA THR A 103 5.94 19.04 -14.49
C THR A 103 6.09 17.60 -14.01
N GLN A 104 7.32 17.14 -13.76
CA GLN A 104 7.59 15.82 -13.20
C GLN A 104 6.92 15.64 -11.83
N LEU A 105 7.07 16.60 -10.91
CA LEU A 105 6.44 16.53 -9.59
C LEU A 105 4.91 16.56 -9.67
N LYS A 106 4.31 17.31 -10.61
CA LYS A 106 2.86 17.31 -10.84
C LYS A 106 2.36 15.95 -11.34
N ALA A 107 3.09 15.30 -12.24
CA ALA A 107 2.75 13.97 -12.73
C ALA A 107 2.80 12.92 -11.60
N LEU A 108 3.85 12.95 -10.77
CA LEU A 108 3.97 12.07 -9.60
C LEU A 108 2.86 12.32 -8.57
N ARG A 109 2.51 13.60 -8.32
CA ARG A 109 1.36 13.93 -7.46
C ARG A 109 0.04 13.37 -8.00
N ALA A 110 -0.17 13.41 -9.32
CA ALA A 110 -1.36 12.82 -9.94
C ALA A 110 -1.38 11.29 -9.75
N LYS A 111 -0.24 10.62 -9.87
CA LYS A 111 -0.08 9.19 -9.59
C LYS A 111 -0.42 8.84 -8.14
N VAL A 112 0.06 9.61 -7.17
CA VAL A 112 -0.28 9.45 -5.73
C VAL A 112 -1.79 9.57 -5.53
N LYS A 113 -2.42 10.62 -6.07
CA LYS A 113 -3.88 10.82 -5.96
C LYS A 113 -4.68 9.66 -6.55
N LEU A 114 -4.25 9.13 -7.70
CA LEU A 114 -4.88 7.97 -8.32
C LEU A 114 -4.80 6.75 -7.39
N CYS A 115 -3.64 6.49 -6.79
CA CYS A 115 -3.46 5.37 -5.86
C CYS A 115 -4.32 5.54 -4.60
N GLN A 116 -4.43 6.76 -4.06
CA GLN A 116 -5.32 7.07 -2.92
C GLN A 116 -6.78 6.76 -3.26
N LYS A 117 -7.25 7.17 -4.44
CA LYS A 117 -8.62 6.89 -4.89
C LYS A 117 -8.87 5.38 -5.01
N ASN A 118 -7.94 4.64 -5.62
CA ASN A 118 -8.09 3.19 -5.78
C ASN A 118 -8.07 2.46 -4.43
N LEU A 119 -7.22 2.90 -3.50
CA LEU A 119 -7.19 2.35 -2.14
C LEU A 119 -8.51 2.60 -1.41
N GLU A 120 -9.08 3.80 -1.53
CA GLU A 120 -10.37 4.13 -0.90
C GLU A 120 -11.50 3.24 -1.46
N GLN A 121 -11.54 3.07 -2.78
CA GLN A 121 -12.50 2.16 -3.42
C GLN A 121 -12.35 0.71 -2.93
N ALA A 122 -11.10 0.25 -2.77
CA ALA A 122 -10.84 -1.09 -2.24
C ALA A 122 -11.27 -1.23 -0.77
N LYS A 123 -11.05 -0.22 0.06
CA LYS A 123 -11.50 -0.19 1.46
C LYS A 123 -13.03 -0.26 1.56
N VAL A 124 -13.73 0.53 0.75
CA VAL A 124 -15.20 0.49 0.67
C VAL A 124 -15.69 -0.90 0.26
N ALA A 125 -15.04 -1.54 -0.71
CA ALA A 125 -15.38 -2.90 -1.13
C ALA A 125 -15.11 -3.95 -0.03
N MET A 126 -14.00 -3.81 0.71
CA MET A 126 -13.66 -4.67 1.84
C MET A 126 -14.68 -4.52 2.97
N ASP A 127 -15.05 -3.28 3.30
CA ASP A 127 -16.04 -2.97 4.33
C ASP A 127 -17.41 -3.54 3.98
N ALA A 128 -17.82 -3.48 2.71
CA ALA A 128 -19.06 -4.08 2.22
C ALA A 128 -19.07 -5.62 2.30
N CYS A 129 -17.90 -6.26 2.27
CA CYS A 129 -17.75 -7.71 2.35
C CYS A 129 -17.48 -8.22 3.78
N CYS A 130 -17.36 -7.34 4.77
CA CYS A 130 -17.06 -7.72 6.14
C CYS A 130 -18.34 -8.25 6.81
N PRO A 131 -18.40 -9.55 7.19
CA PRO A 131 -19.52 -10.04 7.98
C PRO A 131 -19.44 -9.39 9.37
N ASN A 132 -20.48 -8.63 9.74
CA ASN A 132 -20.68 -8.05 11.07
C ASN A 132 -19.73 -6.92 11.51
N ARG A 133 -19.60 -5.83 10.73
CA ARG A 133 -19.01 -4.59 11.25
C ARG A 133 -19.80 -4.02 12.44
N MET A 134 -21.13 -4.00 12.33
CA MET A 134 -22.01 -3.50 13.42
C MET A 134 -21.91 -4.33 14.70
N ALA A 135 -21.87 -5.66 14.62
CA ALA A 135 -21.75 -6.48 15.82
C ALA A 135 -20.36 -6.37 16.48
N LYS A 136 -19.30 -6.10 15.72
CA LYS A 136 -17.96 -5.86 16.28
C LYS A 136 -17.88 -4.52 17.02
N ASP A 137 -18.45 -3.46 16.44
CA ASP A 137 -18.48 -2.14 17.07
C ASP A 137 -19.31 -2.17 18.38
N GLU A 138 -20.41 -2.94 18.40
CA GLU A 138 -21.22 -3.20 19.61
C GLU A 138 -20.45 -4.01 20.66
N ILE A 139 -19.70 -5.04 20.26
CA ILE A 139 -18.87 -5.83 21.19
C ILE A 139 -17.71 -4.98 21.75
N GLU A 140 -17.06 -4.16 20.92
CA GLU A 140 -15.94 -3.30 21.35
C GLU A 140 -16.39 -2.22 22.34
N THR A 141 -17.54 -1.59 22.09
CA THR A 141 -18.13 -0.61 23.03
C THR A 141 -18.55 -1.27 24.34
N THR A 142 -19.16 -2.45 24.29
CA THR A 142 -19.53 -3.23 25.49
C THR A 142 -18.31 -3.64 26.31
N ASN A 143 -17.25 -4.12 25.64
CA ASN A 143 -16.00 -4.50 26.30
C ASN A 143 -15.28 -3.30 26.91
N ARG A 144 -15.31 -2.15 26.23
CA ARG A 144 -14.74 -0.91 26.76
C ARG A 144 -15.45 -0.48 28.04
N GLN A 145 -16.78 -0.43 28.01
CA GLN A 145 -17.56 -0.09 29.20
C GLN A 145 -17.28 -1.06 30.34
N SER A 146 -17.26 -2.37 30.06
CA SER A 146 -16.96 -3.40 31.06
C SER A 146 -15.57 -3.24 31.69
N ASN A 147 -14.57 -2.83 30.91
CA ASN A 147 -13.22 -2.58 31.42
C ASN A 147 -13.13 -1.28 32.22
N GLU A 148 -13.83 -0.22 31.80
CA GLU A 148 -13.94 1.04 32.56
C GLU A 148 -14.61 0.79 33.92
N ASP A 149 -15.72 0.02 33.93
CA ASP A 149 -16.42 -0.38 35.16
C ASP A 149 -15.52 -1.22 36.07
N PHE A 150 -14.75 -2.15 35.50
CA PHE A 150 -13.79 -2.98 36.24
C PHE A 150 -12.65 -2.15 36.87
N LEU A 151 -12.09 -1.19 36.14
CA LEU A 151 -11.06 -0.29 36.67
C LEU A 151 -11.59 0.56 37.81
N ASN A 152 -12.77 1.16 37.64
CA ASN A 152 -13.43 1.93 38.70
C ASN A 152 -13.69 1.07 39.95
N ALA A 153 -14.09 -0.19 39.76
CA ALA A 153 -14.34 -1.11 40.87
C ALA A 153 -13.05 -1.50 41.62
N ILE A 154 -11.91 -1.61 40.93
CA ILE A 154 -10.60 -1.84 41.57
C ILE A 154 -10.12 -0.59 42.30
N GLU A 155 -10.22 0.58 41.67
CA GLU A 155 -9.77 1.86 42.27
C GLU A 155 -10.58 2.24 43.51
N ALA A 156 -11.84 1.81 43.61
CA ALA A 156 -12.69 2.04 44.78
C ALA A 156 -12.32 1.18 46.01
N ILE A 157 -11.42 0.20 45.87
CA ILE A 157 -10.93 -0.61 46.99
C ILE A 157 -9.72 0.10 47.61
N GLU A 158 -9.96 0.93 48.62
CA GLU A 158 -8.93 1.51 49.47
C GLU A 158 -8.55 0.56 50.63
N ILE A 159 -7.29 0.61 51.07
CA ILE A 159 -6.78 -0.08 52.27
C ILE A 159 -7.03 0.78 53.50
#